data_AF-A0A5C3P8J9-F1
#
_entry.id   AF-A0A5C3P8J9-F1
#
_cell.length_a   1.000
_cell.length_b   1.000
_cell.length_c   1.000
_cell.angle_alpha   90.00
_cell.angle_beta   90.00
_cell.angle_gamma   90.00
#
_symmetry.space_group_name_H-M   'P 1'
#
loop_
_entity.id
_entity.type
_entity.pdbx_description
1 polymer ?
#
loop_
_entity_poly.entity_id
_entity_poly.type
_entity_poly.pdbx_seq_one_letter_code
_entity_poly.pdbx_strand_id
1 'polypeptide(L)'
;MPRRRRRRRHTTEPRPIQVERKYCDALADEDDYYSELLCPKLIPANGPRFCPQHIRECADSYNIYKDASLRAEELQPCVYGFSRKHKRGGFQRLWEVDEAIEVTGEFIYWAELELDERKTHAYRFYAHGASMCLI
;
A
#
# COMPACT_ATOMS: atom_id res chain seq x y z
N MET A 1 3.06 76.46 14.09
CA MET A 1 2.84 75.29 13.20
C MET A 1 3.87 74.21 13.52
N PRO A 2 3.53 73.11 14.24
CA PRO A 2 4.50 72.07 14.56
C PRO A 2 4.59 71.04 13.42
N ARG A 3 5.80 70.83 12.88
CA ARG A 3 6.10 69.83 11.84
C ARG A 3 6.07 68.41 12.44
N ARG A 4 5.06 67.61 12.06
CA ARG A 4 4.97 66.18 12.40
C ARG A 4 6.09 65.41 11.70
N ARG A 5 7.06 64.90 12.48
CA ARG A 5 8.04 63.90 12.00
C ARG A 5 7.30 62.58 11.71
N ARG A 6 7.22 62.20 10.43
CA ARG A 6 6.79 60.86 10.00
C ARG A 6 7.84 59.84 10.47
N ARG A 7 7.48 59.01 11.46
CA ARG A 7 8.21 57.77 11.77
C ARG A 7 8.12 56.86 10.55
N ARG A 8 9.25 56.63 9.87
CA ARG A 8 9.41 55.52 8.91
C ARG A 8 9.18 54.22 9.71
N ARG A 9 8.10 53.51 9.42
CA ARG A 9 7.97 52.10 9.80
C ARG A 9 9.00 51.35 8.94
N HIS A 10 9.99 50.74 9.58
CA HIS A 10 10.75 49.68 8.97
C HIS A 10 9.81 48.49 8.80
N THR A 11 9.38 48.23 7.57
CA THR A 11 8.79 46.95 7.17
C THR A 11 9.95 45.97 7.08
N THR A 12 10.16 45.18 8.13
CA THR A 12 11.04 44.02 8.06
C THR A 12 10.34 43.02 7.16
N GLU A 13 10.80 42.86 5.92
CA GLU A 13 10.29 41.79 5.04
C GLU A 13 10.47 40.45 5.75
N PRO A 14 9.42 39.61 5.85
CA PRO A 14 9.56 38.27 6.41
C PRO A 14 10.57 37.51 5.56
N ARG A 15 11.69 37.10 6.17
CA ARG A 15 12.63 36.20 5.49
C ARG A 15 11.86 34.91 5.16
N PRO A 16 11.99 34.36 3.93
CA PRO A 16 11.35 33.10 3.59
C PRO A 16 11.82 32.03 4.57
N ILE A 17 10.86 31.37 5.23
CA ILE A 17 11.15 30.23 6.09
C ILE A 17 11.70 29.15 5.17
N GLN A 18 12.99 28.83 5.33
CA GLN A 18 13.59 27.68 4.66
C GLN A 18 13.01 26.43 5.32
N VAL A 19 11.98 25.86 4.70
CA VAL A 19 11.44 24.57 5.13
C VAL A 19 12.37 23.50 4.58
N GLU A 20 13.04 22.76 5.46
CA GLU A 20 13.80 21.57 5.08
C GLU A 20 12.91 20.60 4.29
N ARG A 21 13.47 19.99 3.25
CA ARG A 21 12.75 19.08 2.37
C ARG A 21 13.43 17.72 2.35
N LYS A 22 12.62 16.67 2.16
CA LYS A 22 13.05 15.29 1.96
C LYS A 22 12.39 14.73 0.70
N TYR A 23 12.94 13.66 0.13
CA TYR A 23 12.27 12.93 -0.94
C TYR A 23 11.11 12.11 -0.38
N CYS A 24 10.19 11.72 -1.27
CA CYS A 24 9.12 10.78 -0.97
C CYS A 24 9.70 9.36 -0.88
N ASP A 25 9.39 8.63 0.20
CA ASP A 25 9.97 7.30 0.48
C ASP A 25 9.38 6.14 -0.36
N ALA A 26 8.58 6.45 -1.38
CA ALA A 26 7.97 5.42 -2.24
C ALA A 26 8.97 4.99 -3.31
N LEU A 27 9.09 3.68 -3.52
CA LEU A 27 9.88 3.11 -4.61
C LEU A 27 9.11 3.19 -5.95
N ALA A 28 9.85 3.11 -7.06
CA ALA A 28 9.27 2.94 -8.38
C ALA A 28 8.61 1.54 -8.51
N ASP A 29 7.59 1.44 -9.39
CA ASP A 29 7.05 0.14 -9.78
C ASP A 29 8.09 -0.66 -10.57
N GLU A 30 8.12 -1.98 -10.39
CA GLU A 30 9.10 -2.88 -11.03
C GLU A 30 9.04 -2.86 -12.58
N ASP A 31 7.95 -2.39 -13.17
CA ASP A 31 7.78 -2.29 -14.63
C ASP A 31 8.68 -1.23 -15.29
N ASP A 32 9.34 -0.37 -14.51
CA ASP A 32 10.18 0.70 -15.04
C ASP A 32 11.67 0.41 -14.77
N TYR A 33 12.25 -0.43 -15.63
CA TYR A 33 13.66 -0.89 -15.61
C TYR A 33 14.70 0.26 -15.58
N TYR A 34 14.28 1.51 -15.80
CA TYR A 34 15.11 2.71 -15.77
C TYR A 34 14.71 3.76 -14.73
N SER A 35 13.68 3.52 -13.90
CA SER A 35 13.27 4.52 -12.90
C SER A 35 14.20 4.57 -11.70
N GLU A 36 14.50 5.79 -11.27
CA GLU A 36 15.17 6.10 -10.01
C GLU A 36 14.46 5.34 -8.87
N LEU A 37 15.23 4.67 -8.01
CA LEU A 37 14.73 3.87 -6.88
C LEU A 37 13.78 4.64 -5.94
N LEU A 38 13.73 5.98 -6.02
CA LEU A 38 12.93 6.84 -5.16
C LEU A 38 12.13 7.84 -5.99
N CYS A 39 10.91 8.13 -5.53
CA CYS A 39 10.12 9.20 -6.09
C CYS A 39 10.86 10.56 -5.99
N PRO A 40 11.03 11.30 -7.11
CA PRO A 40 11.80 12.55 -7.13
C PRO A 40 11.07 13.73 -6.46
N LYS A 41 9.84 13.53 -5.97
CA LYS A 41 9.04 14.61 -5.35
C LYS A 41 9.56 14.95 -3.96
N LEU A 42 9.97 16.21 -3.80
CA LEU A 42 10.34 16.78 -2.51
C LEU A 42 9.11 17.17 -1.68
N ILE A 43 9.07 16.72 -0.43
CA ILE A 43 8.03 17.01 0.56
C ILE A 43 8.66 17.68 1.79
N PRO A 44 7.89 18.39 2.64
CA PRO A 44 8.42 18.96 3.87
C PRO A 44 9.07 17.89 4.76
N ALA A 45 10.23 18.18 5.36
CA ALA A 45 10.94 17.22 6.22
C ALA A 45 10.07 16.72 7.38
N ASN A 46 9.34 17.63 8.02
CA ASN A 46 8.35 17.35 9.08
C ASN A 46 6.96 16.94 8.54
N GLY A 47 6.85 16.74 7.22
CA GLY A 47 5.63 16.35 6.53
C GLY A 47 5.41 14.83 6.49
N PRO A 48 4.36 14.38 5.77
CA PRO A 48 4.07 12.96 5.59
C PRO A 48 5.25 12.21 4.98
N ARG A 49 5.20 10.88 5.05
CA ARG A 49 6.21 10.01 4.46
C ARG A 49 6.20 10.02 2.92
N PHE A 50 4.99 10.15 2.35
CA PHE A 50 4.76 10.06 0.92
C PHE A 50 4.21 11.37 0.37
N CYS A 51 4.43 11.60 -0.93
CA CYS A 51 3.77 12.69 -1.64
C CYS A 51 2.27 12.38 -1.82
N PRO A 52 1.42 13.39 -2.10
CA PRO A 52 -0.04 13.19 -2.22
C PRO A 52 -0.47 12.14 -3.25
N GLN A 53 0.36 11.90 -4.27
CA GLN A 53 0.13 10.85 -5.25
C GLN A 53 0.35 9.46 -4.63
N HIS A 54 1.54 9.22 -4.05
CA HIS A 54 1.87 7.95 -3.43
C HIS A 54 1.02 7.63 -2.18
N ILE A 55 0.45 8.65 -1.51
CA ILE A 55 -0.57 8.41 -0.47
C ILE A 55 -1.81 7.73 -1.07
N ARG A 56 -2.28 8.19 -2.24
CA ARG A 56 -3.42 7.57 -2.93
C ARG A 56 -3.08 6.19 -3.45
N GLU A 57 -1.94 6.05 -4.13
CA GLU A 57 -1.50 4.75 -4.65
C GLU A 57 -1.27 3.71 -3.54
N CYS A 58 -0.78 4.15 -2.37
CA CYS A 58 -0.68 3.28 -1.19
C CYS A 58 -2.07 2.82 -0.73
N ALA A 59 -3.06 3.72 -0.68
CA ALA A 59 -4.42 3.35 -0.29
C ALA A 59 -5.08 2.42 -1.33
N ASP A 60 -4.88 2.69 -2.62
CA ASP A 60 -5.42 1.88 -3.72
C ASP A 60 -4.81 0.48 -3.71
N SER A 61 -3.48 0.38 -3.62
CA SER A 61 -2.78 -0.90 -3.49
C SER A 61 -3.20 -1.69 -2.24
N TYR A 62 -3.44 -1.00 -1.11
CA TYR A 62 -4.00 -1.63 0.09
C TYR A 62 -5.38 -2.24 -0.17
N ASN A 63 -6.26 -1.52 -0.84
CA ASN A 63 -7.61 -2.00 -1.14
C ASN A 63 -7.58 -3.22 -2.05
N ILE A 64 -6.69 -3.28 -3.04
CA ILE A 64 -6.59 -4.41 -3.98
C ILE A 64 -6.31 -5.72 -3.23
N TYR A 65 -5.25 -5.79 -2.42
CA TYR A 65 -4.94 -7.03 -1.71
C TYR A 65 -5.99 -7.31 -0.62
N LYS A 66 -6.59 -6.29 -0.01
CA LYS A 66 -7.68 -6.51 0.96
C LYS A 66 -8.93 -7.09 0.32
N ASP A 67 -9.31 -6.65 -0.88
CA ASP A 67 -10.43 -7.21 -1.61
C ASP A 67 -10.17 -8.67 -1.99
N ALA A 68 -8.96 -8.99 -2.45
CA ALA A 68 -8.54 -10.37 -2.71
C ALA A 68 -8.61 -11.24 -1.44
N SER A 69 -8.13 -10.71 -0.31
CA SER A 69 -8.21 -11.36 1.00
C SER A 69 -9.65 -11.67 1.41
N LEU A 70 -10.59 -10.75 1.20
CA LEU A 70 -12.00 -10.94 1.55
C LEU A 70 -12.65 -12.04 0.71
N ARG A 71 -12.38 -12.06 -0.60
CA ARG A 71 -12.90 -13.11 -1.50
C ARG A 71 -12.35 -14.49 -1.14
N ALA A 72 -11.06 -14.59 -0.81
CA ALA A 72 -10.49 -15.84 -0.30
C ALA A 72 -11.13 -16.26 1.03
N GLU A 73 -11.39 -15.32 1.94
CA GLU A 73 -12.05 -15.58 3.23
C GLU A 73 -13.48 -16.10 3.06
N GLU A 74 -14.25 -15.55 2.11
CA GLU A 74 -15.61 -16.00 1.79
C GLU A 74 -15.67 -17.47 1.31
N LEU A 75 -14.64 -17.94 0.61
CA LEU A 75 -14.55 -19.31 0.09
C LEU A 75 -14.01 -20.31 1.13
N GLN A 76 -13.35 -19.82 2.17
CA GLN A 76 -12.68 -20.64 3.18
C GLN A 76 -13.60 -21.67 3.87
N PRO A 77 -14.86 -21.35 4.26
CA PRO A 77 -15.77 -22.33 4.86
C PRO A 77 -16.09 -23.51 3.93
N CYS A 78 -16.23 -23.27 2.63
CA CYS A 78 -16.50 -24.30 1.62
C CYS A 78 -15.28 -25.23 1.46
N VAL A 79 -14.08 -24.66 1.31
CA VAL A 79 -12.82 -25.43 1.23
C VAL A 79 -12.63 -26.32 2.47
N TYR A 80 -12.89 -25.79 3.67
CA TYR A 80 -12.86 -26.61 4.89
C TYR A 80 -13.98 -27.64 4.95
N GLY A 81 -15.14 -27.35 4.37
CA GLY A 81 -16.22 -28.32 4.15
C GLY A 81 -15.76 -29.52 3.34
N PHE A 82 -15.16 -29.28 2.17
CA PHE A 82 -14.66 -30.33 1.29
C PHE A 82 -13.52 -31.13 1.93
N SER A 83 -12.57 -30.46 2.59
CA SER A 83 -11.49 -31.14 3.33
C SER A 83 -12.02 -32.08 4.41
N ARG A 84 -13.04 -31.67 5.17
CA ARG A 84 -13.70 -32.53 6.17
C ARG A 84 -14.47 -33.69 5.53
N LYS A 85 -15.15 -33.45 4.42
CA LYS A 85 -15.90 -34.48 3.68
C LYS A 85 -14.98 -35.57 3.13
N HIS A 86 -13.87 -35.17 2.53
CA HIS A 86 -12.82 -36.08 2.08
C HIS A 86 -12.34 -37.00 3.21
N LYS A 87 -12.12 -36.47 4.42
CA LYS A 87 -11.69 -37.25 5.61
C LYS A 87 -12.76 -38.19 6.18
N ARG A 88 -14.05 -37.99 5.89
CA ARG A 88 -15.17 -38.73 6.51
C ARG A 88 -15.79 -39.82 5.63
N GLY A 89 -15.22 -40.08 4.45
CA GLY A 89 -15.76 -41.07 3.52
C GLY A 89 -15.81 -40.60 2.07
N GLY A 90 -15.24 -39.44 1.75
CA GLY A 90 -15.08 -38.97 0.38
C GLY A 90 -16.33 -38.32 -0.20
N PHE A 91 -16.26 -38.06 -1.50
CA PHE A 91 -17.36 -37.53 -2.31
C PHE A 91 -18.24 -38.69 -2.78
N GLN A 92 -19.56 -38.51 -2.70
CA GLN A 92 -20.53 -39.54 -3.08
C GLN A 92 -20.93 -39.41 -4.55
N ARG A 93 -20.77 -38.23 -5.15
CA ARG A 93 -21.18 -37.93 -6.52
C ARG A 93 -20.09 -37.15 -7.23
N LEU A 94 -19.98 -37.33 -8.55
CA LEU A 94 -18.95 -36.68 -9.37
C LEU A 94 -19.04 -35.15 -9.34
N TRP A 95 -20.25 -34.58 -9.38
CA TRP A 95 -20.42 -33.12 -9.34
C TRP A 95 -19.91 -32.48 -8.05
N GLU A 96 -19.84 -33.23 -6.94
CA GLU A 96 -19.29 -32.72 -5.67
C GLU A 96 -17.76 -32.59 -5.75
N VAL A 97 -17.12 -33.42 -6.58
CA VAL A 97 -15.69 -33.33 -6.87
C VAL A 97 -15.43 -32.13 -7.78
N ASP A 98 -16.25 -31.95 -8.81
CA ASP A 98 -16.15 -30.81 -9.73
C ASP A 98 -16.32 -29.48 -8.98
N GLU A 99 -17.35 -29.38 -8.12
CA GLU A 99 -17.57 -28.22 -7.26
C GLU A 99 -16.39 -27.98 -6.31
N ALA A 100 -15.83 -29.04 -5.70
CA ALA A 100 -14.68 -28.91 -4.82
C ALA A 100 -13.43 -28.40 -5.56
N ILE A 101 -13.22 -28.84 -6.81
CA ILE A 101 -12.12 -28.37 -7.66
C ILE A 101 -12.31 -26.89 -8.01
N GLU A 102 -13.51 -26.51 -8.46
CA GLU A 102 -13.82 -25.13 -8.86
C GLU A 102 -13.62 -24.15 -7.69
N VAL A 103 -14.27 -24.40 -6.56
CA VAL A 103 -14.20 -23.54 -5.37
C VAL A 103 -12.78 -23.48 -4.80
N THR A 104 -12.05 -24.60 -4.78
CA THR A 104 -10.67 -24.61 -4.28
C THR A 104 -9.74 -23.87 -5.26
N GLY A 105 -9.95 -23.99 -6.56
CA GLY A 105 -9.22 -23.25 -7.58
C GLY A 105 -9.43 -21.74 -7.44
N GLU A 106 -10.67 -21.30 -7.25
CA GLU A 106 -10.98 -19.89 -7.03
C GLU A 106 -10.37 -19.37 -5.71
N PHE A 107 -10.41 -20.17 -4.64
CA PHE A 107 -9.76 -19.82 -3.38
C PHE A 107 -8.25 -19.62 -3.54
N ILE A 108 -7.57 -20.55 -4.23
CA ILE A 108 -6.13 -20.46 -4.50
C ILE A 108 -5.81 -19.20 -5.30
N TYR A 109 -6.58 -18.94 -6.36
CA TYR A 109 -6.41 -17.75 -7.18
C TYR A 109 -6.46 -16.45 -6.36
N TRP A 110 -7.49 -16.29 -5.51
CA TRP A 110 -7.61 -15.09 -4.66
C TRP A 110 -6.51 -15.02 -3.61
N ALA A 111 -6.08 -16.15 -3.04
CA ALA A 111 -4.99 -16.19 -2.07
C ALA A 111 -3.62 -15.84 -2.69
N GLU A 112 -3.35 -16.30 -3.92
CA GLU A 112 -2.13 -15.96 -4.66
C GLU A 112 -2.11 -14.48 -5.04
N LEU A 113 -3.22 -13.96 -5.57
CA LEU A 113 -3.35 -12.54 -5.89
C LEU A 113 -3.16 -11.66 -4.66
N GLU A 114 -3.78 -12.01 -3.53
CA GLU A 114 -3.61 -11.33 -2.25
C GLU A 114 -2.13 -11.25 -1.85
N LEU A 115 -1.44 -12.40 -1.89
CA LEU A 115 -0.04 -12.50 -1.49
C LEU A 115 0.87 -11.66 -2.39
N ASP A 116 0.68 -11.72 -3.70
CA ASP A 116 1.51 -11.01 -4.66
C ASP A 116 1.28 -9.49 -4.58
N GLU A 117 0.03 -9.05 -4.48
CA GLU A 117 -0.29 -7.63 -4.26
C GLU A 117 0.24 -7.10 -2.92
N ARG A 118 0.20 -7.91 -1.86
CA ARG A 118 0.79 -7.56 -0.57
C ARG A 118 2.31 -7.43 -0.64
N LYS A 119 3.00 -8.30 -1.39
CA LYS A 119 4.46 -8.20 -1.62
C LYS A 119 4.79 -6.91 -2.35
N THR A 120 4.07 -6.62 -3.44
CA THR A 120 4.24 -5.38 -4.23
C THR A 120 3.99 -4.14 -3.36
N HIS A 121 2.92 -4.15 -2.56
CA HIS A 121 2.61 -3.10 -1.60
C HIS A 121 3.73 -2.89 -0.58
N ALA A 122 4.21 -3.98 0.02
CA ALA A 122 5.27 -3.94 1.03
C ALA A 122 6.60 -3.45 0.44
N TYR A 123 6.95 -3.91 -0.76
CA TYR A 123 8.13 -3.44 -1.48
C TYR A 123 8.03 -1.93 -1.72
N ARG A 124 6.96 -1.49 -2.36
CA ARG A 124 6.81 -0.09 -2.80
C ARG A 124 6.70 0.91 -1.65
N PHE A 125 6.02 0.53 -0.56
CA PHE A 125 5.69 1.46 0.52
C PHE A 125 6.35 1.14 1.86
N TYR A 126 7.03 -0.01 2.05
CA TYR A 126 7.62 -0.39 3.34
C TYR A 126 9.07 -0.89 3.29
N ALA A 127 9.70 -1.00 2.13
CA ALA A 127 11.08 -1.49 2.00
C ALA A 127 12.10 -0.75 2.89
N HIS A 128 11.95 0.57 3.08
CA HIS A 128 12.85 1.37 3.93
C HIS A 128 12.59 1.26 5.45
N GLY A 129 11.50 0.62 5.88
CA GLY A 129 11.18 0.39 7.30
C GLY A 129 11.67 -0.96 7.85
N ALA A 130 11.91 -1.95 6.98
CA ALA A 130 12.34 -3.29 7.40
C ALA A 130 13.82 -3.36 7.83
N SER A 131 14.64 -2.38 7.46
CA SER A 131 16.08 -2.35 7.81
C SER A 131 16.37 -1.98 9.28
N MET A 132 15.36 -1.70 10.11
CA MET A 132 15.54 -1.30 11.52
C MET A 132 14.93 -2.29 12.55
N CYS A 133 14.41 -3.44 12.10
CA CYS A 133 13.86 -4.48 12.99
C CYS A 133 14.53 -5.85 12.83
N LEU A 134 15.83 -5.86 12.52
CA LEU A 134 16.69 -7.04 12.74
C LEU A 134 17.64 -6.71 13.90
N ILE A 135 17.17 -6.93 15.13
CA ILE A 135 18.01 -7.12 16.32
C ILE A 135 17.57 -8.44 16.95
#